data_AF-A0A7K3YBQ6-F1
#
_entry.id   AF-A0A7K3YBQ6-F1
#
_cell.length_a   1.000
_cell.length_b   1.000
_cell.length_c   1.000
_cell.angle_alpha   90.00
_cell.angle_beta   90.00
_cell.angle_gamma   90.00
#
_symmetry.space_group_name_H-M   'P 1'
#
loop_
_entity.id
_entity.type
_entity.pdbx_description
1 polymer ?
#
loop_
_entity_poly.entity_id
_entity_poly.type
_entity_poly.pdbx_seq_one_letter_code
_entity_poly.pdbx_strand_id
1 'polypeptide(L)' 'MAKPIDLGLTLEGEDARCFHEYMERPTYTDAARELIRSAAHEAQNRRL' A
#
# COMPACT_ATOMS: atom_id res chain seq x y z
N MET A 1 -19.80 -22.41 16.44
CA MET A 1 -20.33 -21.35 15.56
C MET A 1 -19.21 -20.93 14.63
N ALA A 2 -19.42 -20.99 13.32
CA ALA A 2 -18.43 -20.49 12.36
C ALA A 2 -18.30 -18.98 12.56
N LYS A 3 -17.06 -18.48 12.72
CA LYS A 3 -16.82 -17.03 12.73
C LYS A 3 -17.26 -16.50 11.36
N PRO A 4 -18.06 -15.42 11.28
CA PRO A 4 -18.36 -14.81 9.99
C PRO A 4 -17.02 -14.40 9.36
N ILE A 5 -16.88 -14.69 8.07
CA ILE A 5 -15.71 -14.25 7.31
C ILE A 5 -15.76 -12.73 7.31
N ASP A 6 -14.77 -12.10 7.94
CA ASP A 6 -14.61 -10.65 7.88
C ASP A 6 -14.34 -10.32 6.40
N LEU A 7 -15.28 -9.61 5.77
CA LEU A 7 -15.12 -9.19 4.38
C LEU A 7 -13.88 -8.29 4.35
N GLY A 8 -12.85 -8.75 3.66
CA GLY A 8 -11.57 -8.05 3.57
C GLY A 8 -11.71 -6.63 3.04
N LEU A 9 -10.59 -5.90 3.09
CA LEU A 9 -10.49 -4.53 2.58
C LEU A 9 -11.08 -4.44 1.16
N THR A 10 -12.18 -3.72 1.03
CA THR A 10 -12.80 -3.44 -0.27
C THR A 10 -12.23 -2.13 -0.78
N LEU A 11 -11.48 -2.21 -1.89
CA LEU A 11 -10.96 -1.03 -2.57
C LEU A 11 -12.01 -0.54 -3.57
N GLU A 12 -12.28 0.76 -3.58
CA GLU A 12 -13.24 1.38 -4.50
C GLU A 12 -12.60 2.56 -5.23
N GLY A 13 -13.12 2.89 -6.41
CA GLY A 13 -12.69 4.08 -7.16
C GLY A 13 -11.20 4.05 -7.56
N GLU A 14 -10.47 5.10 -7.17
CA GLU A 14 -9.08 5.28 -7.56
C GLU A 14 -8.14 4.23 -6.95
N ASP A 15 -8.40 3.82 -5.70
CA ASP A 15 -7.62 2.78 -5.02
C ASP A 15 -7.72 1.43 -5.73
N ALA A 16 -8.92 1.06 -6.21
CA ALA A 16 -9.11 -0.17 -6.98
C ALA A 16 -8.34 -0.14 -8.30
N ARG A 17 -8.32 1.01 -8.98
CA ARG A 17 -7.56 1.21 -10.23
C ARG A 17 -6.05 1.11 -9.99
N CYS A 18 -5.54 1.77 -8.97
CA CYS A 18 -4.12 1.72 -8.60
C CYS A 18 -3.69 0.30 -8.22
N PHE A 19 -4.54 -0.43 -7.48
CA PHE A 19 -4.27 -1.82 -7.14
C PHE A 19 -4.27 -2.74 -8.36
N HIS A 20 -5.21 -2.54 -9.29
CA HIS A 20 -5.23 -3.29 -10.56
C HIS A 20 -3.98 -3.04 -11.40
N GLU A 21 -3.58 -1.78 -11.56
CA GLU A 21 -2.36 -1.40 -12.29
C GLU A 21 -1.09 -2.02 -11.65
N TYR A 22 -1.02 -2.03 -10.32
CA TYR A 22 0.05 -2.70 -9.58
C TYR A 22 0.05 -4.23 -9.81
N MET A 23 -1.12 -4.87 -9.86
CA MET A 23 -1.21 -6.31 -10.14
C MET A 23 -0.76 -6.66 -11.56
N GLU A 24 -1.11 -5.82 -12.55
CA GLU A 24 -0.67 -6.00 -13.94
C GLU A 24 0.82 -5.72 -14.14
N ARG A 25 1.35 -4.73 -13.40
CA ARG A 25 2.76 -4.34 -13.45
C ARG A 25 3.23 -4.12 -12.02
N PRO A 26 3.81 -5.15 -11.36
CA PRO A 26 4.28 -5.06 -9.97
C PRO A 26 5.61 -4.30 -9.89
N THR A 27 5.64 -3.12 -10.49
CA THR A 27 6.71 -2.15 -10.40
C THR A 27 6.24 -1.09 -9.44
N TYR A 28 7.06 -0.77 -8.44
CA TYR A 28 6.78 0.35 -7.56
C TYR A 28 6.65 1.61 -8.41
N THR A 29 5.49 2.25 -8.35
CA THR A 29 5.29 3.59 -8.91
C THR A 29 6.28 4.55 -8.24
N ASP A 30 6.66 5.63 -8.92
CA ASP A 30 7.57 6.61 -8.35
C ASP A 30 7.03 7.19 -7.03
N ALA A 31 5.71 7.35 -6.92
CA ALA A 31 5.04 7.72 -5.66
C ALA A 31 5.26 6.69 -4.55
N ALA A 32 5.14 5.38 -4.83
CA ALA A 32 5.42 4.34 -3.85
C ALA A 32 6.89 4.35 -3.41
N ARG A 33 7.82 4.59 -4.34
CA ARG A 33 9.26 4.70 -4.03
C ARG A 33 9.56 5.90 -3.13
N GLU A 34 8.91 7.03 -3.39
CA GLU A 34 9.06 8.24 -2.58
C GLU A 34 8.48 8.07 -1.17
N LEU A 35 7.33 7.40 -1.05
CA LEU A 35 6.74 7.05 0.25
C LEU A 35 7.66 6.14 1.08
N ILE A 36 8.19 5.08 0.47
CA ILE A 36 9.14 4.17 1.15
C ILE A 36 10.40 4.92 1.57
N ARG A 37 10.93 5.81 0.71
CA ARG A 37 12.11 6.62 1.03
C ARG A 37 11.85 7.58 2.19
N SER A 38 10.71 8.26 2.19
CA SER A 38 10.31 9.18 3.25
C SER A 38 10.15 8.44 4.58
N ALA A 39 9.47 7.29 4.59
CA ALA A 39 9.33 6.46 5.77
C ALA A 39 10.68 5.97 6.31
N ALA A 40 11.61 5.57 5.44
CA ALA A 40 12.96 5.18 5.83
C ALA A 40 13.75 6.35 6.45
N HIS A 41 13.63 7.55 5.88
CA HIS A 41 14.27 8.76 6.38
C HIS A 41 13.71 9.18 7.75
N GLU A 42 12.39 9.14 7.94
CA GLU A 42 11.76 9.39 9.24
C GLU A 42 12.18 8.36 10.30
N ALA A 43 12.24 7.07 9.93
CA ALA A 43 12.69 6.02 10.83
C ALA A 43 14.16 6.19 11.25
N GLN A 44 15.01 6.71 10.35
CA GLN A 44 16.39 7.05 10.66
C GLN A 44 16.49 8.26 11.60
N ASN A 45 15.69 9.30 11.37
CA ASN A 45 15.67 10.49 12.22
C ASN A 45 15.10 10.24 13.62
N ARG A 46 14.13 9.33 13.77
CA ARG A 46 13.58 8.94 15.08
C ARG A 46 14.51 8.05 15.92
N ARG A 47 15.62 7.57 15.35
CA ARG A 47 16.63 6.78 16.05
C ARG A 47 17.75 7.64 16.68
N LEU A 48 17.69 8.96 16.52
CA LEU A 48 18.54 9.95 17.19
C LEU A 48 17.80 10.60 18.36
#